data_AF-A0A918I6T4-F1
#
_entry.id   AF-A0A918I6T4-F1
#
_cell.length_a   1.000
_cell.length_b   1.000
_cell.length_c   1.000
_cell.angle_alpha   90.00
_cell.angle_beta   90.00
_cell.angle_gamma   90.00
#
_symmetry.space_group_name_H-M   'P 1'
#
loop_
_entity.id
_entity.type
_entity.pdbx_description
1 polymer ?
#
loop_
_entity_poly.entity_id
_entity_poly.type
_entity_poly.pdbx_seq_one_letter_code
_entity_poly.pdbx_strand_id
1 'polypeptide(L)'
;MKKAGILNRRLAGAVAELGHGDAVLVCDAGMPVPDGPRLPNRTLLERYFPDLAAVPPARLKELSAGARLVVRTGEARPYADVLLRCGVLFQAAPGPARAAAPTSPCPTARPPSAPWT
;
A
#
# COMPACT_ATOMS: atom_id res chain seq x y z
N MET A 1 -17.07 -17.66 -15.02
CA MET A 1 -16.21 -16.48 -15.26
C MET A 1 -16.66 -15.33 -14.34
N LYS A 2 -15.74 -14.49 -13.86
CA LYS A 2 -16.10 -13.31 -13.07
C LYS A 2 -16.74 -12.25 -13.97
N LYS A 3 -17.81 -11.59 -13.48
CA LYS A 3 -18.49 -10.50 -14.19
C LYS A 3 -17.85 -9.12 -13.93
N ALA A 4 -17.11 -8.97 -12.83
CA ALA A 4 -16.43 -7.74 -12.43
C ALA A 4 -15.26 -8.04 -11.46
N GLY A 5 -14.42 -7.02 -11.21
CA GLY A 5 -13.34 -7.06 -10.21
C GLY A 5 -12.02 -7.63 -10.75
N ILE A 6 -11.14 -8.04 -9.83
CA ILE A 6 -9.79 -8.52 -10.17
C ILE A 6 -9.87 -9.91 -10.83
N LEU A 7 -9.37 -9.98 -12.07
CA LEU A 7 -9.33 -11.21 -12.88
C LEU A 7 -8.31 -12.22 -12.34
N ASN A 8 -7.13 -11.74 -11.92
CA ASN A 8 -6.10 -12.60 -11.36
C ASN A 8 -6.60 -13.25 -10.07
N ARG A 9 -6.72 -14.59 -10.07
CA ARG A 9 -7.29 -15.34 -8.94
C ARG A 9 -6.49 -15.17 -7.65
N ARG A 10 -5.15 -15.17 -7.72
CA ARG A 10 -4.28 -15.03 -6.55
C ARG A 10 -4.39 -13.63 -5.96
N LEU A 11 -4.31 -12.61 -6.82
CA LEU A 11 -4.47 -11.23 -6.40
C LEU A 11 -5.86 -10.97 -5.82
N ALA A 12 -6.91 -11.50 -6.45
CA ALA A 12 -8.27 -11.34 -5.96
C ALA A 12 -8.49 -12.02 -4.60
N GLY A 13 -7.88 -13.19 -4.37
CA GLY A 13 -7.92 -13.86 -3.07
C GLY A 13 -7.19 -13.03 -2.00
N ALA A 14 -5.96 -12.63 -2.28
CA ALA A 14 -5.16 -11.83 -1.35
C ALA A 14 -5.84 -10.49 -1.01
N VAL A 15 -6.45 -9.81 -1.99
CA VAL A 15 -7.18 -8.56 -1.75
C VAL A 15 -8.44 -8.76 -0.90
N ALA A 16 -9.11 -9.91 -1.02
CA ALA A 16 -10.29 -10.23 -0.21
C ALA A 16 -9.95 -10.49 1.27
N GLU A 17 -8.68 -10.77 1.59
CA GLU A 17 -8.20 -10.98 2.96
C GLU A 17 -7.72 -9.68 3.64
N LEU A 18 -7.61 -8.57 2.90
CA LEU A 18 -7.12 -7.31 3.44
C LEU A 18 -8.13 -6.67 4.39
N GLY A 19 -7.67 -6.26 5.56
CA GLY A 19 -8.40 -5.48 6.54
C GLY A 19 -8.03 -3.99 6.51
N HIS A 20 -8.70 -3.20 7.36
CA HIS A 20 -8.38 -1.79 7.52
C HIS A 20 -6.96 -1.60 8.06
N GLY A 21 -6.18 -0.73 7.42
CA GLY A 21 -4.81 -0.42 7.81
C GLY A 21 -3.76 -1.39 7.27
N ASP A 22 -4.17 -2.52 6.67
CA ASP A 22 -3.24 -3.37 5.93
C ASP A 22 -2.63 -2.61 4.76
N ALA A 23 -1.40 -2.98 4.42
CA ALA A 23 -0.66 -2.36 3.34
C ALA A 23 -0.41 -3.32 2.18
N VAL A 24 -0.47 -2.80 0.96
CA VAL A 24 -0.13 -3.49 -0.28
C VAL A 24 0.97 -2.72 -0.98
N LEU A 25 2.10 -3.37 -1.25
CA LEU A 25 3.16 -2.80 -2.07
C LEU A 25 2.92 -3.23 -3.53
N VAL A 26 2.94 -2.27 -4.45
CA VAL A 26 3.13 -2.52 -5.88
C VAL A 26 4.49 -1.94 -6.23
N CYS A 27 5.38 -2.75 -6.80
CA CYS A 27 6.76 -2.34 -7.05
C CYS A 27 7.24 -2.67 -8.45
N ASP A 28 8.27 -1.94 -8.87
CA ASP A 28 9.01 -2.17 -10.10
C ASP A 28 9.82 -3.47 -10.05
N ALA A 29 10.42 -3.85 -11.19
CA ALA A 29 11.23 -5.06 -11.27
C ALA A 29 12.60 -4.93 -10.56
N GLY A 30 13.04 -3.68 -10.31
CA GLY A 30 14.41 -3.31 -9.97
C GLY A 30 14.69 -3.01 -8.50
N MET A 31 13.69 -2.95 -7.63
CA MET A 31 13.84 -2.72 -6.18
C MET A 31 14.85 -3.72 -5.55
N PRO A 32 16.16 -3.39 -5.36
CA PRO A 32 16.74 -2.35 -4.48
C PRO A 32 17.71 -1.31 -5.15
N VAL A 33 17.99 -0.19 -4.46
CA VAL A 33 18.07 1.22 -4.98
C VAL A 33 19.46 1.93 -4.91
N PRO A 34 19.77 2.90 -5.81
CA PRO A 34 20.58 4.10 -5.49
C PRO A 34 19.97 5.47 -5.93
N ASP A 35 20.40 6.55 -5.25
CA ASP A 35 19.81 7.87 -4.92
C ASP A 35 18.74 8.58 -5.78
N GLY A 36 17.68 8.98 -5.06
CA GLY A 36 16.76 10.09 -5.35
C GLY A 36 15.59 9.77 -6.29
N PRO A 37 14.34 9.60 -5.80
CA PRO A 37 13.21 9.45 -6.67
C PRO A 37 12.84 10.79 -7.32
N ARG A 38 13.04 10.88 -8.63
CA ARG A 38 12.31 11.86 -9.45
C ARG A 38 10.94 11.23 -9.71
N LEU A 39 9.89 11.77 -9.10
CA LEU A 39 8.50 11.34 -9.32
C LEU A 39 7.98 12.02 -10.59
N PRO A 40 7.98 11.36 -11.77
CA PRO A 40 7.31 11.92 -12.92
C PRO A 40 5.83 12.14 -12.58
N ASN A 41 5.26 13.27 -12.98
CA ASN A 41 3.84 13.60 -12.82
C ASN A 41 3.37 13.86 -11.38
N ARG A 42 4.25 14.28 -10.47
CA ARG A 42 3.92 14.64 -9.08
C ARG A 42 2.66 15.51 -8.95
N THR A 43 2.53 16.55 -9.78
CA THR A 43 1.38 17.47 -9.78
C THR A 43 0.05 16.77 -10.12
N LEU A 44 0.07 15.78 -11.02
CA LEU A 44 -1.13 14.99 -11.32
C LEU A 44 -1.48 14.08 -10.14
N LEU A 45 -0.47 13.43 -9.54
CA LEU A 45 -0.67 12.54 -8.41
C LEU A 45 -1.25 13.27 -7.19
N GLU A 46 -0.72 14.44 -6.85
CA GLU A 46 -1.23 15.28 -5.75
C GLU A 46 -2.68 15.73 -5.99
N ARG A 47 -3.09 15.91 -7.25
CA ARG A 47 -4.47 16.27 -7.61
C ARG A 47 -5.45 15.12 -7.42
N TYR A 48 -5.05 13.89 -7.75
CA TYR A 48 -5.92 12.72 -7.65
C TYR A 48 -5.87 12.04 -6.27
N PHE A 49 -4.79 12.24 -5.53
CA PHE A 49 -4.52 11.59 -4.25
C PHE A 49 -4.13 12.66 -3.21
N PRO A 50 -5.11 13.31 -2.55
CA PRO A 50 -4.84 14.37 -1.59
C PRO A 50 -4.04 13.88 -0.36
N ASP A 51 -4.15 12.60 -0.02
CA ASP A 51 -3.42 11.97 1.10
C ASP A 51 -2.08 11.35 0.68
N LEU A 52 -1.56 11.71 -0.50
CA LEU A 52 -0.29 11.18 -1.01
C LEU A 52 0.91 11.70 -0.22
N ALA A 53 1.70 10.79 0.33
CA ALA A 53 2.97 11.10 0.98
C ALA A 53 4.15 10.51 0.18
N ALA A 54 5.02 11.38 -0.33
CA ALA A 54 6.30 10.94 -0.89
C ALA A 54 7.27 10.61 0.25
N VAL A 55 7.89 9.44 0.20
CA VAL A 55 8.89 9.00 1.19
C VAL A 55 10.19 8.59 0.49
N PRO A 56 11.35 8.68 1.17
CA PRO A 56 12.59 8.13 0.64
C PRO A 56 12.49 6.62 0.39
N PRO A 57 13.23 6.07 -0.59
CA PRO A 57 13.17 4.64 -0.91
C PRO A 57 13.52 3.72 0.26
N ALA A 58 14.48 4.10 1.11
CA ALA A 58 14.82 3.38 2.33
C ALA A 58 13.60 3.28 3.27
N ARG A 59 12.86 4.38 3.42
CA ARG A 59 11.64 4.43 4.22
C ARG A 59 10.52 3.61 3.59
N LEU A 60 10.38 3.63 2.27
CA LEU A 60 9.40 2.78 1.58
C LEU A 60 9.70 1.29 1.80
N LYS A 61 10.97 0.91 1.74
CA LYS A 61 11.43 -0.45 2.04
C LYS A 61 11.11 -0.86 3.48
N GLU A 62 11.38 0.00 4.47
CA GLU A 62 10.98 -0.25 5.87
C GLU A 62 9.47 -0.45 6.01
N LEU A 63 8.67 0.43 5.40
CA LEU A 63 7.21 0.36 5.45
C LEU A 63 6.67 -0.91 4.76
N SER A 64 7.33 -1.37 3.70
CA SER A 64 6.95 -2.58 2.96
C SER A 64 7.12 -3.87 3.76
N ALA A 65 7.96 -3.89 4.81
CA ALA A 65 8.12 -5.06 5.66
C ALA A 65 6.79 -5.47 6.34
N GLY A 66 5.89 -4.52 6.55
CA GLY A 66 4.55 -4.76 7.08
C GLY A 66 3.47 -4.98 6.01
N ALA A 67 3.83 -5.02 4.72
CA ALA A 67 2.84 -5.23 3.65
C ALA A 67 2.30 -6.67 3.68
N ARG A 68 0.97 -6.80 3.60
CA ARG A 68 0.28 -8.09 3.50
C ARG A 68 0.38 -8.72 2.12
N LEU A 69 0.62 -7.88 1.11
CA LEU A 69 0.72 -8.29 -0.28
C LEU A 69 1.78 -7.43 -0.97
N VAL A 70 2.64 -8.10 -1.74
CA VAL A 70 3.61 -7.46 -2.62
C VAL A 70 3.32 -7.91 -4.06
N VAL A 71 3.05 -6.95 -4.94
CA VAL A 71 2.86 -7.16 -6.37
C VAL A 71 4.08 -6.63 -7.10
N ARG A 72 4.96 -7.53 -7.54
CA ARG A 72 6.07 -7.16 -8.42
C ARG A 72 5.55 -7.03 -9.84
N THR A 73 5.83 -5.88 -10.45
CA THR A 73 5.50 -5.60 -11.84
C THR A 73 6.73 -5.86 -12.73
N GLY A 74 6.51 -5.86 -14.05
CA GLY A 74 7.61 -5.85 -15.02
C GLY A 74 8.12 -4.43 -15.32
N GLU A 75 7.79 -3.45 -14.48
CA GLU A 75 8.13 -2.06 -14.78
C GLU A 75 9.63 -1.82 -14.65
N ALA A 76 10.22 -1.19 -15.67
CA ALA A 76 11.66 -0.99 -15.78
C ALA A 76 12.12 0.43 -15.41
N ARG A 77 11.17 1.34 -15.18
CA ARG A 77 11.48 2.69 -14.70
C ARG A 77 11.77 2.65 -13.20
N PRO A 78 12.92 3.22 -12.75
CA PRO A 78 13.23 3.29 -11.32
C PRO A 78 12.16 4.05 -10.55
N TYR A 79 11.89 3.63 -9.32
CA TYR A 79 11.00 4.30 -8.37
C TYR A 79 9.52 4.26 -8.76
N ALA A 80 9.13 3.28 -9.58
CA ALA A 80 7.73 3.06 -9.94
C ALA A 80 7.02 2.21 -8.87
N ASP A 81 7.18 2.61 -7.61
CA ASP A 81 6.73 1.87 -6.44
C ASP A 81 5.74 2.68 -5.63
N VAL A 82 4.68 2.01 -5.17
CA VAL A 82 3.66 2.63 -4.34
C VAL A 82 3.22 1.66 -3.25
N LEU A 83 3.08 2.19 -2.04
CA LEU A 83 2.50 1.48 -0.92
C LEU A 83 1.09 2.01 -0.67
N LEU A 84 0.10 1.15 -0.91
CA LEU A 84 -1.32 1.44 -0.72
C LEU A 84 -1.75 0.99 0.68
N ARG A 85 -2.48 1.84 1.39
CA ARG A 85 -3.10 1.50 2.68
C ARG A 85 -4.59 1.24 2.50
N CYS A 86 -5.05 0.11 3.02
CA CYS A 86 -6.44 -0.30 2.93
C CYS A 86 -7.33 0.57 3.83
N GLY A 87 -8.14 1.43 3.20
CA GLY A 87 -9.19 2.18 3.86
C GLY A 87 -10.48 1.36 4.04
N VAL A 88 -11.45 1.97 4.73
CA VAL A 88 -12.84 1.49 4.78
C VAL A 88 -13.74 2.56 4.18
N LEU A 89 -14.89 2.14 3.62
CA LEU A 89 -15.85 3.05 2.98
C LEU A 89 -16.70 3.84 3.99
N PHE A 90 -16.67 3.46 5.27
CA PHE A 90 -17.36 4.18 6.33
C PHE A 90 -16.37 5.16 6.98
N GLN A 91 -16.43 6.43 6.58
CA GLN A 91 -15.70 7.47 7.28
C GLN A 91 -16.34 7.67 8.65
N ALA A 92 -15.62 7.39 9.74
CA ALA A 92 -15.91 8.09 10.99
C ALA A 92 -15.79 9.60 10.69
N ALA A 93 -16.74 10.42 11.15
CA ALA A 93 -16.80 11.85 10.88
C ALA A 93 -15.42 12.54 10.93
N PRO A 94 -15.15 13.56 10.11
CA PRO A 94 -13.85 14.22 10.06
C PRO A 94 -13.51 14.82 11.44
N GLY A 95 -12.70 14.11 12.21
CA GLY A 95 -12.00 14.64 13.37
C GLY A 95 -10.82 15.51 12.89
N PRO A 96 -10.32 16.43 13.74
CA PRO A 96 -9.24 17.33 13.35
C PRO A 96 -8.03 16.51 12.90
N ALA A 97 -7.42 16.95 11.79
CA ALA A 97 -6.26 16.31 11.15
C ALA A 97 -5.24 15.81 12.18
N ARG A 98 -5.26 14.49 12.47
CA ARG A 98 -4.30 13.90 13.39
C ARG A 98 -3.00 13.69 12.64
N ALA A 99 -1.99 14.46 13.03
CA ALA A 99 -0.59 14.08 12.90
C ALA A 99 -0.42 12.61 13.32
N ALA A 100 0.38 11.86 12.57
CA ALA A 100 0.66 10.45 12.76
C ALA A 100 0.85 10.09 14.25
N ALA A 101 -0.19 9.55 14.87
CA ALA A 101 -0.18 9.00 16.21
C ALA A 101 -0.32 7.46 16.11
N PRO A 102 0.29 6.69 17.03
CA PRO A 102 0.33 5.25 16.96
C PRO A 102 -1.09 4.69 16.90
N THR A 103 -1.32 3.81 15.92
CA THR A 103 -2.59 3.13 15.66
C THR A 103 -3.10 2.49 16.94
N SER A 104 -4.21 2.99 17.47
CA SER A 104 -4.99 2.28 18.49
C SER A 104 -5.38 0.93 17.90
N PRO A 105 -5.14 -0.20 18.58
CA PRO A 105 -5.54 -1.50 18.06
C PRO A 105 -7.06 -1.53 17.91
N CYS A 106 -7.52 -1.88 16.72
CA CYS A 106 -8.92 -2.21 16.47
C CYS A 106 -9.27 -3.40 17.39
N PRO A 107 -10.36 -3.35 18.17
CA PRO A 107 -10.72 -4.42 19.11
C PRO A 107 -11.03 -5.76 18.41
N THR A 108 -11.10 -5.79 17.08
CA THR A 108 -11.29 -7.00 16.26
C THR A 108 -10.04 -7.42 15.49
N ALA A 109 -8.87 -6.81 15.73
CA ALA A 109 -7.63 -7.19 15.05
C ALA A 109 -7.24 -8.63 15.43
N ARG A 110 -7.36 -9.54 14.45
CA ARG A 110 -6.97 -10.94 14.59
C ARG A 110 -5.44 -11.02 14.74
N PRO A 111 -4.89 -11.82 15.68
CA PRO A 111 -3.45 -12.00 15.78
C PRO A 111 -2.89 -12.60 14.47
N PRO A 112 -1.65 -12.26 14.09
CA PRO A 112 -1.04 -12.78 12.86
C PRO A 112 -0.98 -14.31 12.93
N SER A 113 -1.72 -14.99 12.06
CA SER A 113 -1.59 -16.43 11.87
C SER A 113 -0.23 -16.75 11.27
N ALA A 114 0.43 -17.76 11.83
CA ALA A 114 1.76 -18.28 11.54
C ALA A 114 2.07 -18.52 10.05
N PRO A 115 3.36 -18.54 9.66
CA PRO A 115 3.79 -18.58 8.26
C PRO A 115 3.43 -19.90 7.56
N TRP A 116 3.11 -19.79 6.27
CA TRP A 116 2.92 -20.90 5.36
C TRP A 116 4.28 -21.51 5.01
N THR A 117 4.62 -22.66 5.61
CA THR A 117 5.64 -23.59 5.09
C THR A 117 5.16 -24.27 3.83
#